data_AF-A0A2H5QY87-F1
#
_entry.id   AF-A0A2H5QY87-F1
#
_cell.length_a   1.000
_cell.length_b   1.000
_cell.length_c   1.000
_cell.angle_alpha   90.00
_cell.angle_beta   90.00
_cell.angle_gamma   90.00
#
_symmetry.space_group_name_H-M   'P 1'
#
loop_
_entity.id
_entity.type
_entity.pdbx_description
1 polymer ?
#
loop_
_entity_poly.entity_id
_entity_poly.type
_entity_poly.pdbx_seq_one_letter_code
_entity_poly.pdbx_strand_id
1 'polypeptide(L)'
;MTPLGSSSSAGESSMDNTSNTTITTNPTVKHKLKQARRNPPITLNNKRKNSGLEDEEPEEECEPEAWQSFNTSFGQVQSVLDRNRVLIQQVNENHQSKIPDNMVKNVGLIQELNGNISK
;
A
#
# COMPACT_ATOMS: atom_id res chain seq x y z
N MET A 1 -19.72 -6.86 -82.02
CA MET A 1 -18.54 -7.74 -81.92
C MET A 1 -18.00 -7.62 -80.49
N THR A 2 -18.07 -8.69 -79.70
CA THR A 2 -17.19 -8.90 -78.54
C THR A 2 -15.86 -9.48 -79.04
N PRO A 3 -14.74 -9.21 -78.32
CA PRO A 3 -14.09 -10.27 -77.53
C PRO A 3 -13.73 -9.80 -76.10
N LEU A 4 -13.90 -10.65 -75.07
CA LEU A 4 -12.87 -11.48 -74.40
C LEU A 4 -11.72 -10.64 -73.81
N GLY A 5 -11.62 -10.48 -72.49
CA GLY A 5 -11.01 -11.45 -71.57
C GLY A 5 -9.72 -10.84 -71.01
N SER A 6 -9.60 -10.57 -69.71
CA SER A 6 -8.91 -11.49 -68.81
C SER A 6 -9.30 -11.28 -67.34
N SER A 7 -9.32 -12.41 -66.66
CA SER A 7 -9.60 -12.67 -65.25
C SER A 7 -8.45 -12.25 -64.31
N SER A 8 -8.69 -12.45 -63.01
CA SER A 8 -7.75 -12.53 -61.87
C SER A 8 -7.61 -11.23 -61.07
N SER A 9 -7.64 -11.18 -59.73
CA SER A 9 -7.63 -12.22 -58.69
C SER A 9 -8.19 -11.62 -57.40
N ALA A 10 -8.83 -12.45 -56.57
CA ALA A 10 -9.11 -12.17 -55.18
C ALA A 10 -7.82 -11.97 -54.37
N GLY A 11 -7.91 -11.15 -53.32
CA GLY A 11 -6.87 -10.96 -52.32
C GLY A 11 -7.40 -10.09 -51.18
N GLU A 12 -8.00 -10.75 -50.19
CA GLU A 12 -8.33 -10.18 -48.88
C GLU A 12 -7.14 -9.40 -48.31
N SER A 13 -7.33 -8.12 -48.02
CA SER A 13 -6.48 -7.41 -47.06
C SER A 13 -7.18 -7.51 -45.71
N SER A 14 -6.83 -8.59 -45.01
CA SER A 14 -7.11 -8.84 -43.60
C SER A 14 -6.59 -7.66 -42.78
N MET A 15 -7.49 -6.98 -42.05
CA MET A 15 -7.14 -5.97 -41.06
C MET A 15 -6.33 -6.62 -39.95
N ASP A 16 -5.01 -6.41 -39.97
CA ASP A 16 -4.12 -6.81 -38.89
C ASP A 16 -4.41 -5.96 -37.64
N ASN A 17 -5.24 -6.51 -36.75
CA ASN A 17 -5.46 -6.02 -35.40
C ASN A 17 -4.21 -6.32 -34.55
N THR A 18 -3.17 -5.50 -34.71
CA THR A 18 -1.97 -5.60 -33.85
C THR A 18 -2.24 -4.82 -32.57
N SER A 19 -2.86 -5.53 -31.61
CA SER A 19 -2.91 -5.13 -30.22
C SER A 19 -1.48 -5.09 -29.67
N ASN A 20 -0.88 -3.90 -29.61
CA ASN A 20 0.33 -3.67 -28.83
C ASN A 20 -0.03 -3.61 -27.34
N THR A 21 -0.35 -4.77 -26.76
CA THR A 21 -0.31 -4.98 -25.32
C THR A 21 1.12 -5.42 -24.98
N THR A 22 1.97 -4.48 -24.59
CA THR A 22 3.26 -4.79 -23.99
C THR A 22 3.01 -5.39 -22.60
N ILE A 23 2.76 -6.69 -22.55
CA ILE A 23 2.91 -7.49 -21.33
C ILE A 23 4.41 -7.78 -21.22
N THR A 24 5.14 -6.91 -20.52
CA THR A 24 6.50 -7.21 -20.09
C THR A 24 6.43 -8.36 -19.09
N THR A 25 6.76 -9.56 -19.57
CA THR A 25 6.92 -10.76 -18.75
C THR A 25 8.27 -10.67 -18.03
N ASN A 26 8.24 -10.66 -16.70
CA ASN A 26 9.45 -10.76 -15.89
C ASN A 26 10.05 -12.16 -16.02
N PRO A 27 11.35 -12.30 -16.36
CA PRO A 27 12.01 -13.60 -16.35
C PRO A 27 12.29 -14.05 -14.90
N THR A 28 11.77 -15.23 -14.56
CA THR A 28 12.01 -15.93 -13.29
C THR A 28 13.49 -16.30 -13.15
N VAL A 29 14.26 -15.51 -12.40
CA VAL A 29 15.61 -15.89 -11.98
C VAL A 29 15.51 -16.74 -10.71
N LYS A 30 15.80 -18.05 -10.83
CA LYS A 30 15.93 -18.96 -9.69
C LYS A 30 17.25 -18.69 -8.96
N HIS A 31 17.24 -17.79 -7.98
CA HIS A 31 18.35 -17.68 -7.04
C HIS A 31 18.25 -18.78 -5.98
N LYS A 32 19.24 -19.69 -5.99
CA LYS A 32 19.45 -20.68 -4.94
C LYS A 32 19.97 -19.97 -3.68
N LEU A 33 19.09 -19.68 -2.73
CA LEU A 33 19.50 -19.14 -1.43
C LEU A 33 20.16 -20.25 -0.61
N LYS A 34 21.50 -20.29 -0.64
CA LYS A 34 22.29 -21.08 0.31
C LYS A 34 22.39 -20.30 1.63
N GLN A 35 21.87 -20.92 2.69
CA GLN A 35 22.25 -20.76 4.10
C GLN A 35 22.20 -19.34 4.68
N ALA A 36 21.04 -18.97 5.22
CA ALA A 36 20.97 -17.92 6.23
C ALA A 36 21.28 -18.51 7.61
N ARG A 37 22.32 -17.96 8.23
CA ARG A 37 22.84 -18.33 9.55
C ARG A 37 21.72 -18.16 10.58
N ARG A 38 21.51 -19.16 11.42
CA ARG A 38 20.63 -19.07 12.59
C ARG A 38 21.23 -18.03 13.54
N ASN A 39 20.50 -16.96 13.84
CA ASN A 39 20.87 -16.07 14.94
C ASN A 39 20.73 -16.86 16.26
N PRO A 40 21.73 -16.83 17.16
CA PRO A 40 21.60 -17.50 18.46
C PRO A 40 20.61 -16.72 19.35
N PRO A 41 19.95 -17.38 20.32
CA PRO A 41 19.18 -16.69 21.34
C PRO A 41 20.13 -15.81 22.18
N ILE A 42 19.81 -14.53 22.33
CA ILE A 42 20.52 -13.65 23.26
C ILE A 42 20.13 -14.11 24.67
N THR A 43 21.00 -14.87 25.32
CA THR A 43 20.92 -15.12 26.76
C THR A 43 21.48 -13.89 27.48
N LEU A 44 20.61 -13.08 28.08
CA LEU A 44 21.04 -11.97 28.95
C LEU A 44 21.42 -12.52 30.32
N ASN A 45 22.73 -12.68 30.53
CA ASN A 45 23.32 -13.13 31.77
C ASN A 45 23.61 -11.90 32.64
N ASN A 46 22.64 -11.37 33.37
CA ASN A 46 22.88 -10.25 34.29
C ASN A 46 23.39 -10.76 35.64
N LYS A 47 24.72 -10.98 35.72
CA LYS A 47 25.45 -11.07 36.98
C LYS A 47 26.20 -9.77 37.23
N ARG A 48 25.62 -8.88 38.01
CA ARG A 48 26.37 -7.91 38.84
C ARG A 48 25.66 -7.74 40.17
N LYS A 49 26.38 -8.01 41.27
CA LYS A 49 26.01 -7.59 42.62
C LYS A 49 26.64 -6.21 42.87
N ASN A 50 25.87 -5.31 43.49
CA ASN A 50 26.18 -4.63 44.75
C ASN A 50 25.84 -3.13 44.75
N SER A 51 25.37 -2.71 45.94
CA SER A 51 25.38 -1.39 46.57
C SER A 51 24.53 -0.27 45.96
N GLY A 52 23.33 -0.15 46.52
CA GLY A 52 22.87 1.01 47.27
C GLY A 52 23.39 2.36 46.82
N LEU A 53 22.57 3.04 46.03
CA LEU A 53 22.43 4.49 45.99
C LEU A 53 20.94 4.73 45.89
N GLU A 54 20.35 5.30 46.94
CA GLU A 54 19.03 5.88 46.91
C GLU A 54 19.16 7.18 46.10
N ASP A 55 19.12 7.05 44.78
CA ASP A 55 18.81 8.18 43.92
C ASP A 55 17.29 8.33 43.99
N GLU A 56 16.81 9.20 44.87
CA GLU A 56 15.48 9.80 44.73
C GLU A 56 15.50 10.59 43.41
N GLU A 57 15.23 9.87 42.32
CA GLU A 57 14.73 10.48 41.09
C GLU A 57 13.52 11.33 41.51
N PRO A 58 13.49 12.63 41.18
CA PRO A 58 12.27 13.39 41.37
C PRO A 58 11.20 12.64 40.58
N GLU A 59 10.20 12.12 41.28
CA GLU A 59 9.00 11.62 40.64
C GLU A 59 8.43 12.81 39.87
N GLU A 60 8.74 12.87 38.56
CA GLU A 60 8.06 13.75 37.63
C GLU A 60 6.61 13.27 37.66
N GLU A 61 5.83 13.81 38.58
CA GLU A 61 4.39 13.73 38.60
C GLU A 61 3.92 14.35 37.28
N CYS A 62 3.86 13.52 36.24
CA CYS A 62 3.24 13.88 35.00
C CYS A 62 1.80 14.25 35.36
N GLU A 63 1.51 15.54 35.24
CA GLU A 63 0.26 16.12 35.68
C GLU A 63 -0.89 15.28 35.08
N PRO A 64 -1.75 14.65 35.89
CA PRO A 64 -2.71 13.66 35.40
C PRO A 64 -3.63 14.23 34.30
N GLU A 65 -3.81 15.54 34.25
CA GLU A 65 -4.52 16.29 33.21
C GLU A 65 -3.78 16.30 31.86
N ALA A 66 -2.44 16.43 31.86
CA ALA A 66 -1.63 16.35 30.65
C ALA A 66 -1.70 14.94 30.03
N TRP A 67 -1.67 13.89 30.85
CA TRP A 67 -1.81 12.51 30.38
C TRP A 67 -3.22 12.20 29.83
N GLN A 68 -4.27 12.73 30.47
CA GLN A 68 -5.64 12.61 29.96
C GLN A 68 -5.82 13.31 28.61
N SER A 69 -5.27 14.52 28.48
CA SER A 69 -5.29 15.28 27.23
C SER A 69 -4.55 14.55 26.12
N PHE A 70 -3.37 13.99 26.44
CA PHE A 70 -2.61 13.14 25.51
C PHE A 70 -3.43 11.94 25.06
N ASN A 71 -3.98 11.15 25.99
CA ASN A 71 -4.73 9.94 25.63
C ASN A 71 -5.97 10.25 24.78
N THR A 72 -6.63 11.39 25.04
CA THR A 72 -7.74 11.87 24.23
C THR A 72 -7.30 12.24 22.82
N SER A 73 -6.25 13.08 22.69
CA SER A 73 -5.70 13.46 21.38
C SER A 73 -5.18 12.26 20.60
N PHE A 74 -4.55 11.30 21.27
CA PHE A 74 -4.07 10.07 20.67
C PHE A 74 -5.22 9.22 20.16
N GLY A 75 -6.29 9.04 20.94
CA GLY A 75 -7.50 8.34 20.52
C GLY A 75 -8.16 8.99 19.29
N GLN A 76 -8.19 10.33 19.25
CA GLN A 76 -8.68 11.07 18.08
C GLN A 76 -7.84 10.79 16.84
N VAL A 77 -6.51 10.87 16.94
CA VAL A 77 -5.60 10.55 15.83
C VAL A 77 -5.79 9.11 15.35
N GLN A 78 -5.92 8.15 16.28
CA GLN A 78 -6.21 6.75 15.92
C GLN A 78 -7.51 6.64 15.09
N SER A 79 -8.58 7.29 15.55
CA SER A 79 -9.87 7.27 14.84
C SER A 79 -9.79 7.85 13.41
N VAL A 80 -8.98 8.91 13.23
CA VAL A 80 -8.75 9.52 11.91
C VAL A 80 -7.93 8.59 11.02
N LEU A 81 -6.91 7.93 11.56
CA LEU A 81 -6.07 6.98 10.82
C LEU A 81 -6.86 5.74 10.39
N ASP A 82 -7.70 5.20 11.27
CA ASP A 82 -8.58 4.07 10.95
C ASP A 82 -9.55 4.42 9.82
N ARG A 83 -10.13 5.63 9.86
CA ARG A 83 -10.97 6.12 8.78
C ARG A 83 -10.19 6.27 7.47
N ASN A 84 -9.00 6.85 7.51
CA ASN A 84 -8.15 7.02 6.32
C ASN A 84 -7.78 5.67 5.71
N ARG A 85 -7.51 4.65 6.52
CA ARG A 85 -7.26 3.29 6.06
C ARG A 85 -8.42 2.74 5.24
N VAL A 86 -9.65 2.89 5.73
CA VAL A 86 -10.86 2.42 5.03
C VAL A 86 -11.08 3.18 3.72
N LEU A 87 -10.93 4.50 3.73
CA LEU A 87 -11.10 5.32 2.54
C LEU A 87 -10.09 4.98 1.44
N ILE A 88 -8.81 4.81 1.79
CA ILE A 88 -7.76 4.40 0.85
C ILE A 88 -8.07 3.02 0.28
N GLN A 89 -8.52 2.08 1.13
CA GLN A 89 -8.90 0.75 0.69
C GLN A 89 -10.04 0.81 -0.34
N GLN A 90 -11.09 1.60 -0.09
CA GLN A 90 -12.20 1.78 -1.02
C GLN A 90 -11.77 2.44 -2.34
N VAL A 91 -10.90 3.45 -2.28
CA VAL A 91 -10.33 4.09 -3.47
C VAL A 91 -9.58 3.06 -4.33
N ASN A 92 -8.79 2.21 -3.68
CA ASN A 92 -8.03 1.15 -4.35
C ASN A 92 -8.95 0.08 -4.95
N GLU A 93 -10.02 -0.32 -4.26
CA GLU A 93 -11.01 -1.28 -4.76
C GLU A 93 -11.75 -0.74 -5.98
N ASN A 94 -12.18 0.52 -5.93
CA ASN A 94 -12.81 1.20 -7.05
C ASN A 94 -11.88 1.30 -8.26
N HIS A 95 -10.58 1.52 -8.05
CA HIS A 95 -9.58 1.54 -9.13
C HIS A 95 -9.37 0.15 -9.74
N GLN A 96 -9.30 -0.88 -8.90
CA GLN A 96 -9.15 -2.27 -9.33
C GLN A 96 -10.37 -2.79 -10.09
N SER A 97 -11.58 -2.34 -9.76
CA SER A 97 -12.80 -2.78 -10.45
C SER A 97 -12.85 -2.32 -11.92
N LYS A 98 -12.14 -1.23 -12.26
CA LYS A 98 -12.13 -0.60 -13.60
C LYS A 98 -13.54 -0.18 -14.09
N ILE A 99 -14.49 -0.03 -13.17
CA ILE A 99 -15.84 0.43 -13.47
C ILE A 99 -15.83 1.97 -13.43
N PRO A 100 -16.18 2.66 -14.54
CA PRO A 100 -16.15 4.13 -14.59
C PRO A 100 -16.94 4.80 -13.46
N ASP A 101 -18.12 4.29 -13.13
CA ASP A 101 -18.97 4.84 -12.07
C ASP A 101 -18.32 4.76 -10.68
N ASN A 102 -17.52 3.73 -10.42
CA ASN A 102 -16.78 3.60 -9.16
C ASN A 102 -15.58 4.55 -9.11
N MET A 103 -14.93 4.80 -10.26
CA MET A 103 -13.86 5.78 -10.34
C MET A 103 -14.33 7.20 -10.04
N VAL A 104 -15.56 7.56 -10.41
CA VAL A 104 -16.14 8.86 -10.04
C VAL A 104 -16.31 9.00 -8.52
N LYS A 105 -16.67 7.91 -7.82
CA LYS A 105 -16.78 7.92 -6.34
C LYS A 105 -15.45 8.19 -5.64
N ASN A 106 -14.31 7.86 -6.26
CA ASN A 106 -12.99 8.15 -5.69
C ASN A 106 -12.77 9.65 -5.47
N VAL A 107 -13.40 10.53 -6.25
CA VAL A 107 -13.32 11.97 -6.03
C VAL A 107 -13.84 12.35 -4.64
N GLY A 108 -15.01 11.82 -4.26
CA GLY A 108 -15.59 12.05 -2.93
C GLY A 108 -14.75 11.43 -1.81
N LEU A 109 -14.26 10.21 -1.99
CA LEU A 109 -13.42 9.53 -1.01
C LEU A 109 -12.09 10.27 -0.78
N ILE A 110 -11.48 10.82 -1.84
CA ILE A 110 -10.24 11.61 -1.76
C ILE A 110 -10.51 12.98 -1.10
N GLN A 111 -11.66 13.60 -1.39
CA GLN A 111 -12.06 14.82 -0.67
C GLN A 111 -12.20 14.57 0.83
N GLU A 112 -12.78 13.43 1.22
CA GLU A 112 -12.90 13.04 2.62
C GLU A 112 -11.53 12.77 3.27
N LEU A 113 -10.62 12.08 2.57
CA LEU A 113 -9.24 11.89 2.99
C LEU A 113 -8.53 13.23 3.25
N ASN A 114 -8.64 14.17 2.31
CA ASN A 114 -8.04 15.50 2.44
C ASN A 114 -8.65 16.28 3.60
N GLY A 115 -9.97 16.16 3.81
CA GLY A 115 -10.67 16.77 4.93
C GLY A 115 -10.14 16.27 6.28
N ASN A 116 -9.69 15.03 6.37
CA ASN A 116 -9.10 14.48 7.59
C ASN A 116 -7.66 14.94 7.87
N ILE A 117 -6.94 15.48 6.87
CA ILE A 117 -5.60 16.08 7.06
C ILE A 117 -5.72 17.48 7.67
N SER A 118 -6.83 18.18 7.39
CA SER A 118 -7.06 19.54 7.87
C SER A 118 -7.71 19.60 9.26
N LYS A 119 -8.10 18.43 9.81
CA LYS A 119 -8.59 18.28 11.18
C LYS A 119 -7.42 18.05 12.11
#